data_AF-A0AAV5LF24-F1
#
_entry.id   AF-A0AAV5LF24-F1
#
_cell.length_a   1.000
_cell.length_b   1.000
_cell.length_c   1.000
_cell.angle_alpha   90.00
_cell.angle_beta   90.00
_cell.angle_gamma   90.00
#
_symmetry.space_group_name_H-M   'P 1'
#
loop_
_entity.id
_entity.type
_entity.pdbx_description
1 polymer ?
#
loop_
_entity_poly.entity_id
_entity_poly.type
_entity_poly.pdbx_seq_one_letter_code
_entity_poly.pdbx_strand_id
1 'polypeptide(L)'
;MRQKAEGSNSGSLGLCRIFDIWGVRIVWVYHITWLVNSACHVWGQQAWNTGDLSRNNWWVALLAFGEGWHNNHHAFEYSARHGLEWWQLDMTWFVIKLLQVTGVATDVKLPTELQKKRMAFNS
;
A
#
# COMPACT_ATOMS: atom_id res chain seq x y z
N MET A 1 -47.99 5.98 41.58
CA MET A 1 -47.48 4.84 40.77
C MET A 1 -46.36 5.38 39.88
N ARG A 2 -45.19 4.70 39.89
CA ARG A 2 -43.88 5.18 39.38
C ARG A 2 -43.89 5.49 37.87
N GLN A 3 -43.46 6.69 37.49
CA GLN A 3 -42.97 6.97 36.13
C GLN A 3 -41.60 6.29 35.97
N LYS A 4 -41.45 5.46 34.93
CA LYS A 4 -40.20 4.77 34.60
C LYS A 4 -39.35 5.75 33.78
N ALA A 5 -38.23 6.19 34.35
CA ALA A 5 -37.24 6.99 33.63
C ALA A 5 -36.57 6.10 32.57
N GLU A 6 -36.88 6.33 31.31
CA GLU A 6 -36.13 5.76 30.19
C GLU A 6 -34.83 6.54 30.04
N GLY A 7 -33.76 6.00 30.64
CA GLY A 7 -32.41 6.51 30.45
C GLY A 7 -31.98 6.32 28.99
N SER A 8 -31.86 7.43 28.27
CA SER A 8 -31.30 7.48 26.92
C SER A 8 -29.83 7.04 26.94
N ASN A 9 -29.58 5.75 26.63
CA ASN A 9 -28.26 5.18 26.37
C ASN A 9 -27.73 5.53 24.95
N SER A 10 -28.21 6.60 24.34
CA SER A 10 -27.80 6.98 22.98
C SER A 10 -26.32 7.40 22.92
N GLY A 11 -25.74 7.87 24.03
CA GLY A 11 -24.34 8.33 24.10
C GLY A 11 -23.30 7.21 24.18
N SER A 12 -23.60 6.10 24.89
CA SER A 12 -22.64 4.98 25.05
C SER A 12 -22.59 4.08 23.82
N LEU A 13 -23.73 3.89 23.15
CA LEU A 13 -23.82 3.15 21.88
C LEU A 13 -23.03 3.84 20.76
N GLY A 14 -23.04 5.18 20.72
CA GLY A 14 -22.26 5.96 19.74
C GLY A 14 -20.75 5.81 19.93
N LEU A 15 -20.26 5.87 21.17
CA LEU A 15 -18.83 5.71 21.48
C LEU A 15 -18.35 4.28 21.24
N CYS A 16 -19.10 3.25 21.65
CA CYS A 16 -18.75 1.84 21.36
C CYS A 16 -18.66 1.57 19.85
N ARG A 17 -19.60 2.09 19.05
CA ARG A 17 -19.57 1.96 17.57
C ARG A 17 -18.33 2.61 16.96
N ILE A 18 -17.88 3.75 17.50
CA ILE A 18 -16.65 4.42 17.07
C ILE A 18 -15.45 3.52 17.41
N PHE A 19 -15.32 3.01 18.64
CA PHE A 19 -14.20 2.14 18.99
C PHE A 19 -14.18 0.83 18.20
N ASP A 20 -15.32 0.21 17.94
CA ASP A 20 -15.38 -1.04 17.17
C ASP A 20 -14.98 -0.84 15.71
N ILE A 21 -15.53 0.17 15.04
CA ILE A 21 -15.26 0.43 13.62
C ILE A 21 -13.82 0.94 13.43
N TRP A 22 -13.37 1.86 14.27
CA TRP A 22 -12.03 2.43 14.17
C TRP A 22 -10.96 1.44 14.62
N GLY A 23 -11.21 0.67 15.68
CA GLY A 23 -10.31 -0.37 16.17
C GLY A 23 -10.09 -1.46 15.13
N VAL A 24 -11.18 -1.99 14.56
CA VAL A 24 -11.10 -3.00 13.49
C VAL A 24 -10.35 -2.43 12.29
N ARG A 25 -10.68 -1.21 11.84
CA ARG A 25 -9.96 -0.55 10.73
C ARG A 25 -8.45 -0.46 10.98
N ILE A 26 -8.04 0.00 12.16
CA ILE A 26 -6.62 0.17 12.50
C ILE A 26 -5.90 -1.18 12.47
N VAL A 27 -6.50 -2.22 13.09
CA VAL A 27 -5.96 -3.58 13.07
C VAL A 27 -5.79 -4.07 11.64
N TRP A 28 -6.81 -3.93 10.78
CA TRP A 28 -6.72 -4.33 9.37
C TRP A 28 -5.59 -3.61 8.63
N VAL A 29 -5.47 -2.30 8.78
CA VAL A 29 -4.42 -1.51 8.11
C VAL A 29 -3.03 -1.99 8.55
N TYR A 30 -2.80 -2.13 9.86
CA TYR A 30 -1.50 -2.62 10.36
C TYR A 30 -1.16 -4.02 9.86
N HIS A 31 -2.12 -4.94 9.86
CA HIS A 31 -1.88 -6.30 9.37
C HIS A 31 -1.53 -6.29 7.89
N ILE A 32 -2.21 -5.50 7.06
CA ILE A 32 -1.88 -5.37 5.64
C ILE A 32 -0.47 -4.78 5.46
N THR A 33 -0.11 -3.73 6.21
CA THR A 33 1.23 -3.13 6.12
C THR A 33 2.33 -4.12 6.51
N TRP A 34 2.17 -4.84 7.63
CA TRP A 34 3.16 -5.84 8.03
C TRP A 34 3.19 -7.05 7.09
N LEU A 35 2.04 -7.41 6.50
CA LEU A 35 1.96 -8.46 5.51
C LEU A 35 2.82 -8.17 4.28
N VAL A 36 2.95 -6.90 3.86
CA VAL A 36 3.90 -6.53 2.79
C VAL A 36 5.32 -6.95 3.19
N ASN A 37 5.78 -6.57 4.38
CA ASN A 37 7.13 -6.88 4.85
C ASN A 37 7.38 -8.40 4.99
N SER A 38 6.36 -9.18 5.37
CA SER A 38 6.51 -10.63 5.49
C SER A 38 6.33 -11.34 4.14
N ALA A 39 5.16 -11.21 3.52
CA ALA A 39 4.82 -11.98 2.33
C ALA A 39 5.67 -11.60 1.11
N CYS A 40 6.01 -10.32 0.93
CA CYS A 40 6.83 -9.90 -0.20
C CYS A 40 8.33 -10.13 0.00
N HIS A 41 8.79 -10.59 1.17
CA HIS A 41 10.19 -11.06 1.35
C HIS A 41 10.31 -12.58 1.32
N VAL A 42 9.19 -13.30 1.35
CA VAL A 42 9.15 -14.78 1.35
C VAL A 42 8.62 -15.33 0.02
N TRP A 43 7.56 -14.72 -0.54
CA TRP A 43 6.84 -15.23 -1.70
C TRP A 43 6.77 -14.21 -2.84
N GLY A 44 6.90 -14.71 -4.07
CA GLY A 44 6.75 -13.92 -5.29
C GLY A 44 7.97 -13.97 -6.19
N GLN A 45 8.02 -13.05 -7.14
CA GLN A 45 9.05 -12.99 -8.17
C GLN A 45 10.02 -11.84 -7.91
N GLN A 46 11.32 -12.12 -8.04
CA GLN A 46 12.36 -11.10 -8.01
C GLN A 46 12.68 -10.71 -9.45
N ALA A 47 12.35 -9.47 -9.83
CA ALA A 47 12.54 -8.94 -11.19
C ALA A 47 13.87 -8.18 -11.34
N TRP A 48 14.37 -7.62 -10.24
CA TRP A 48 15.56 -6.79 -10.16
C TRP A 48 16.54 -7.33 -9.13
N ASN A 49 17.82 -7.18 -9.43
CA ASN A 49 18.92 -7.53 -8.55
C ASN A 49 19.17 -6.41 -7.53
N THR A 50 18.42 -6.45 -6.44
CA THR A 50 18.48 -5.50 -5.32
C THR A 50 19.46 -5.94 -4.21
N GLY A 51 19.96 -7.18 -4.25
CA GLY A 51 20.82 -7.76 -3.22
C GLY A 51 20.09 -8.18 -1.93
N ASP A 52 18.76 -7.97 -1.86
CA ASP A 52 17.90 -8.42 -0.77
C ASP A 52 16.92 -9.52 -1.23
N LEU A 53 16.01 -9.92 -0.33
CA LEU A 53 15.00 -10.95 -0.59
C LEU A 53 13.64 -10.38 -1.04
N SER A 54 13.56 -9.08 -1.36
CA SER A 54 12.33 -8.46 -1.83
C SER A 54 11.82 -9.14 -3.11
N ARG A 55 10.50 -9.33 -3.17
CA ARG A 55 9.78 -10.00 -4.25
C ARG A 55 8.51 -9.23 -4.58
N ASN A 56 8.17 -9.24 -5.86
CA ASN A 56 6.92 -8.74 -6.39
C ASN A 56 5.80 -9.77 -6.18
N ASN A 57 4.69 -9.32 -5.62
CA ASN A 57 3.53 -10.13 -5.32
C ASN A 57 2.23 -9.38 -5.68
N TRP A 58 1.55 -9.85 -6.73
CA TRP A 58 0.41 -9.18 -7.33
C TRP A 58 -0.84 -9.12 -6.44
N TRP A 59 -1.09 -10.15 -5.61
CA TRP A 59 -2.26 -10.16 -4.74
C TRP A 59 -2.03 -9.27 -3.51
N VAL A 60 -0.80 -9.22 -3.00
CA VAL A 60 -0.41 -8.25 -1.96
C VAL A 60 -0.51 -6.83 -2.53
N ALA A 61 -0.11 -6.61 -3.78
CA ALA A 61 -0.22 -5.30 -4.41
C ALA A 61 -1.68 -4.83 -4.49
N LEU A 62 -2.63 -5.73 -4.75
CA LEU A 62 -4.05 -5.40 -4.74
C LEU A 62 -4.56 -5.03 -3.33
N LEU A 63 -4.15 -5.76 -2.30
CA LEU A 63 -4.56 -5.50 -0.90
C LEU A 63 -3.91 -4.26 -0.30
N ALA A 64 -2.64 -4.02 -0.63
CA ALA A 64 -1.82 -2.94 -0.10
C ALA A 64 -1.67 -1.76 -1.07
N PHE A 65 -2.60 -1.61 -2.03
CA PHE A 65 -2.69 -0.46 -2.92
C PHE A 65 -1.47 -0.19 -3.84
N GLY A 66 -0.63 -1.20 -4.09
CA GLY A 66 0.55 -1.11 -4.97
C GLY A 66 1.86 -1.52 -4.29
N GLU A 67 1.90 -1.54 -2.95
CA GLU A 67 3.12 -1.85 -2.17
C GLU A 67 3.64 -3.29 -2.34
N GLY A 68 2.80 -4.18 -2.89
CA GLY A 68 3.18 -5.56 -3.18
C GLY A 68 4.17 -5.70 -4.34
N TRP A 69 4.39 -4.68 -5.16
CA TRP A 69 5.51 -4.61 -6.11
C TRP A 69 6.83 -4.28 -5.39
N HIS A 70 7.11 -5.06 -4.35
CA HIS A 70 8.10 -4.72 -3.35
C HIS A 70 9.52 -4.77 -3.90
N ASN A 71 9.82 -5.72 -4.80
CA ASN A 71 11.13 -5.77 -5.44
C ASN A 71 11.35 -4.57 -6.39
N ASN A 72 10.31 -4.11 -7.08
CA ASN A 72 10.41 -2.88 -7.86
C ASN A 72 10.66 -1.66 -6.96
N HIS A 73 9.97 -1.58 -5.81
CA HIS A 73 10.15 -0.52 -4.83
C HIS A 73 11.59 -0.49 -4.31
N HIS A 74 12.13 -1.63 -3.88
CA HIS A 74 13.53 -1.73 -3.42
C HIS A 74 14.54 -1.45 -4.53
N ALA A 75 14.22 -1.76 -5.79
CA ALA A 75 15.10 -1.42 -6.92
C ALA A 75 15.12 0.09 -7.22
N PHE A 76 14.00 0.78 -7.02
CA PHE A 76 13.84 2.20 -7.34
C PHE A 76 13.09 2.93 -6.23
N GLU A 77 13.70 3.01 -5.04
CA GLU A 77 13.09 3.62 -3.84
C GLU A 77 12.66 5.08 -4.05
N TYR A 78 13.35 5.79 -4.95
CA TYR A 78 13.02 7.18 -5.31
C TYR A 78 11.84 7.30 -6.28
N SER A 79 11.38 6.19 -6.86
CA SER A 79 10.30 6.23 -7.84
C SER A 79 8.95 6.37 -7.15
N ALA A 80 8.13 7.27 -7.67
CA ALA A 80 6.75 7.42 -7.24
C ALA A 80 5.82 6.28 -7.71
N ARG A 81 6.30 5.36 -8.54
CA ARG A 81 5.53 4.26 -9.12
C ARG A 81 6.19 2.94 -8.73
N HIS A 82 5.45 2.09 -8.04
CA HIS A 82 5.90 0.76 -7.64
C HIS A 82 5.65 -0.27 -8.75
N GLY A 83 4.50 -0.20 -9.41
CA GLY A 83 4.18 -1.11 -10.52
C GLY A 83 4.79 -0.64 -11.83
N LEU A 84 6.00 -1.06 -12.20
CA LEU A 84 6.73 -0.58 -13.39
C LEU A 84 6.18 -1.07 -14.72
N GLU A 85 5.55 -2.25 -14.74
CA GLU A 85 4.93 -2.82 -15.93
C GLU A 85 3.48 -2.33 -16.12
N TRP A 86 2.97 -2.37 -17.35
CA TRP A 86 1.62 -1.88 -17.67
C TRP A 86 0.50 -2.69 -16.99
N TRP A 87 0.74 -3.97 -16.71
CA TRP A 87 -0.21 -4.87 -16.04
C TRP A 87 -0.11 -4.82 -14.51
N GLN A 88 0.92 -4.16 -13.96
CA GLN A 88 1.12 -4.04 -12.53
C GLN A 88 0.23 -2.94 -11.96
N LEU A 89 -0.87 -3.37 -11.33
CA LEU A 89 -1.83 -2.46 -10.71
C LEU A 89 -1.23 -1.73 -9.51
N ASP A 90 -1.25 -0.41 -9.56
CA ASP A 90 -0.68 0.47 -8.55
C ASP A 90 -1.66 1.62 -8.28
N MET A 91 -2.43 1.50 -7.20
CA MET A 91 -3.46 2.47 -6.86
C MET A 91 -2.87 3.78 -6.37
N THR A 92 -1.75 3.73 -5.64
CA THR A 92 -1.05 4.95 -5.19
C THR A 92 -0.50 5.73 -6.38
N TRP A 93 0.01 5.05 -7.41
CA TRP A 93 0.42 5.71 -8.65
C TRP A 93 -0.73 6.45 -9.35
N PHE A 94 -1.94 5.86 -9.41
CA PHE A 94 -3.09 6.56 -10.00
C PHE A 94 -3.48 7.83 -9.23
N VAL A 95 -3.37 7.81 -7.90
CA VAL A 95 -3.58 9.01 -7.07
C VAL A 95 -2.51 10.06 -7.37
N ILE A 96 -1.24 9.66 -7.46
CA ILE A 96 -0.15 10.58 -7.80
C ILE A 96 -0.34 11.16 -9.21
N LYS A 97 -0.77 10.36 -10.18
CA LYS A 97 -1.13 10.82 -11.54
C LYS A 97 -2.25 11.87 -11.49
N LEU A 98 -3.29 11.65 -10.68
CA LEU A 98 -4.36 12.64 -10.49
C LEU A 98 -3.78 13.96 -9.93
N LEU A 99 -2.92 13.87 -8.92
CA LEU A 99 -2.27 15.03 -8.30
C LEU A 99 -1.30 15.75 -9.26
N GLN A 100 -0.68 15.04 -10.20
CA GLN A 100 0.09 15.66 -11.28
C GLN A 100 -0.81 16.48 -12.21
N VAL A 101 -1.96 15.92 -12.59
CA VAL A 101 -2.90 16.59 -13.50
C VAL A 101 -3.46 17.87 -12.88
N THR A 102 -3.71 17.86 -11.56
CA THR A 102 -4.16 19.07 -10.84
C THR A 102 -3.03 20.05 -10.51
N GLY A 103 -1.77 19.71 -10.83
CA GLY A 103 -0.59 20.56 -10.57
C GLY A 103 -0.12 20.55 -9.11
N VAL A 104 -0.67 19.69 -8.26
CA VAL A 104 -0.27 19.54 -6.85
C VAL A 104 1.06 18.80 -6.74
N ALA A 105 1.27 17.78 -7.57
CA ALA A 105 2.52 17.02 -7.64
C ALA A 105 3.31 17.43 -8.89
N THR A 106 4.50 18.02 -8.71
CA THR A 106 5.26 18.63 -9.82
C THR A 106 6.59 17.92 -10.14
N ASP A 107 7.37 17.50 -9.14
CA ASP A 107 8.65 16.77 -9.34
C ASP A 107 8.50 15.26 -9.13
N VAL A 108 7.71 14.59 -9.99
CA VAL A 108 7.46 13.15 -9.86
C VAL A 108 8.49 12.34 -10.64
N LYS A 109 9.22 11.46 -9.94
CA LYS A 109 10.35 10.70 -10.49
C LYS A 109 9.98 9.27 -10.87
N LEU A 110 10.48 8.84 -12.02
CA LEU A 110 10.36 7.49 -12.54
C LEU A 110 11.73 6.96 -12.96
N PRO A 111 11.98 5.64 -12.89
CA PRO A 111 13.25 5.08 -13.31
C PRO A 111 13.41 5.15 -14.82
N THR A 112 14.59 5.58 -15.24
CA THR A 112 15.00 5.55 -16.64
C THR A 112 15.33 4.13 -17.09
N GLU A 113 15.22 3.87 -18.39
CA GLU A 113 15.56 2.55 -18.96
C GLU A 113 17.03 2.16 -18.70
N LEU A 114 17.93 3.13 -18.59
CA LEU A 114 19.32 2.87 -18.22
C LEU A 114 19.44 2.38 -16.76
N GLN A 115 18.71 3.00 -15.84
CA GLN A 115 18.68 2.58 -14.43
C GLN A 115 18.06 1.18 -14.31
N LYS A 116 16.99 0.90 -15.05
CA LYS A 116 16.41 -0.45 -15.13
C LYS A 116 17.42 -1.48 -15.60
N LYS A 117 18.13 -1.22 -16.69
CA LYS A 117 19.18 -2.13 -17.20
C LYS A 117 20.28 -2.41 -16.20
N ARG A 118 20.67 -1.43 -15.37
CA ARG A 118 21.69 -1.62 -14.31
C ARG A 118 21.22 -2.53 -13.19
N MET A 119 19.92 -2.51 -12.88
CA MET A 119 19.32 -3.33 -11.84
C MET A 119 18.84 -4.69 -12.37
N ALA A 120 18.85 -4.90 -13.68
CA ALA A 120 18.49 -6.18 -14.28
C ALA A 120 19.51 -7.27 -13.90
N PHE A 121 19.07 -8.52 -13.85
CA PHE A 121 19.99 -9.63 -13.66
C PHE A 121 20.96 -9.72 -14.86
N ASN A 122 22.25 -9.87 -14.57
CA ASN A 122 23.25 -10.15 -15.59
C ASN A 122 23.02 -11.59 -16.08
N SER A 123 22.53 -11.72 -17.31
CA SER A 123 22.44 -12.98 -18.05
C SER A 123 23.76 -13.34 -18.72
#